data_AF-A0A315ZDP1-F1
#
_entry.id   AF-A0A315ZDP1-F1
#
_cell.length_a   1.000
_cell.length_b   1.000
_cell.length_c   1.000
_cell.angle_alpha   90.00
_cell.angle_beta   90.00
_cell.angle_gamma   90.00
#
_symmetry.space_group_name_H-M   'P 1'
#
loop_
_entity.id
_entity.type
_entity.pdbx_description
1 polymer ?
#
loop_
_entity_poly.entity_id
_entity_poly.type
_entity_poly.pdbx_seq_one_letter_code
_entity_poly.pdbx_strand_id
1 'polypeptide(L)'
;MKKKSFIYIALIVLGLISVTLNIVLINEKNDAVENLKGEIEYLQLRATADSYLIIDEYDSALTIYAKADSLKPELEMFLYDSTLLAQKKSEHKKPVVINTVKLDNTKGLVTKLKTQNNNQKSTIEELSTNLDSLSSALDGEKANLNYANTHVENLRAELDVALQAYQYTTFFNIDDVEIKYIGRMVNGKAKGYGYAILDRKGFYEGEWRNNEMHGTGIYHWMNGDYYKGDFREGRREGNGTYYFKSGEKYVGEWENNLRHGKGEMIDSKGKILLSGNWEEDKYKKK
;
A
#
# COMPACT_ATOMS: atom_id res chain seq x y z
N MET A 1 9.60 -21.33 26.61
CA MET A 1 8.76 -21.53 25.41
C MET A 1 7.68 -20.45 25.19
N LYS A 2 7.11 -19.81 26.23
CA LYS A 2 5.97 -18.87 26.11
C LYS A 2 6.28 -17.48 25.51
N LYS A 3 7.53 -16.98 25.57
CA LYS A 3 7.94 -15.66 25.03
C LYS A 3 7.89 -15.51 23.51
N LYS A 4 8.11 -16.60 22.76
CA LYS A 4 8.07 -16.56 21.28
C LYS A 4 6.64 -16.43 20.72
N SER A 5 5.63 -16.78 21.52
CA SER A 5 4.22 -16.81 21.08
C SER A 5 3.58 -15.42 21.02
N PHE A 6 4.04 -14.49 21.87
CA PHE A 6 3.42 -13.17 22.01
C PHE A 6 3.84 -12.19 20.89
N ILE A 7 5.14 -12.18 20.56
CA ILE A 7 5.67 -11.42 19.42
C ILE A 7 4.99 -11.85 18.11
N TYR A 8 4.64 -13.14 18.00
CA TYR A 8 3.95 -13.70 16.84
C TYR A 8 2.55 -13.08 16.63
N ILE A 9 1.79 -12.91 17.70
CA ILE A 9 0.41 -12.39 17.66
C ILE A 9 0.39 -10.90 17.27
N ALA A 10 1.33 -10.11 17.80
CA ALA A 10 1.42 -8.67 17.49
C ALA A 10 1.85 -8.42 16.03
N LEU A 11 2.77 -9.22 15.49
CA LEU A 11 3.19 -9.13 14.08
C LEU A 11 2.05 -9.47 13.11
N ILE A 12 1.20 -10.41 13.50
CA ILE A 12 0.02 -10.82 12.73
C ILE A 12 -0.98 -9.67 12.60
N VAL A 13 -1.33 -8.99 13.70
CA VAL A 13 -2.31 -7.88 13.70
C VAL A 13 -1.84 -6.72 12.82
N LEU A 14 -0.53 -6.46 12.80
CA LEU A 14 0.04 -5.40 11.97
C LEU A 14 0.07 -5.71 10.49
N GLY A 15 0.32 -6.97 10.15
CA GLY A 15 0.18 -7.44 8.77
C GLY A 15 -1.22 -7.17 8.26
N LEU A 16 -2.26 -7.46 9.06
CA LEU A 16 -3.65 -7.30 8.65
C LEU A 16 -4.04 -5.86 8.32
N ILE A 17 -3.66 -4.89 9.16
CA ILE A 17 -4.03 -3.46 8.96
C ILE A 17 -3.30 -2.87 7.75
N SER A 18 -2.01 -3.21 7.59
CA SER A 18 -1.25 -2.73 6.43
C SER A 18 -1.81 -3.28 5.13
N VAL A 19 -2.31 -4.51 5.14
CA VAL A 19 -2.80 -5.13 3.91
C VAL A 19 -4.19 -4.61 3.54
N THR A 20 -5.10 -4.37 4.48
CA THR A 20 -6.42 -3.79 4.17
C THR A 20 -6.31 -2.40 3.54
N LEU A 21 -5.42 -1.54 4.04
CA LEU A 21 -5.14 -0.23 3.44
C LEU A 21 -4.56 -0.37 2.01
N ASN A 22 -3.67 -1.34 1.79
CA ASN A 22 -3.10 -1.59 0.46
C ASN A 22 -4.14 -2.13 -0.53
N ILE A 23 -5.10 -2.97 -0.12
CA ILE A 23 -6.17 -3.48 -0.99
C ILE A 23 -7.05 -2.34 -1.53
N VAL A 24 -7.46 -1.40 -0.67
CA VAL A 24 -8.32 -0.27 -1.08
C VAL A 24 -7.62 0.58 -2.14
N LEU A 25 -6.35 0.91 -1.92
CA LEU A 25 -5.52 1.65 -2.88
C LEU A 25 -5.29 0.88 -4.19
N ILE A 26 -5.19 -0.44 -4.15
CA ILE A 26 -5.06 -1.29 -5.36
C ILE A 26 -6.37 -1.28 -6.16
N ASN A 27 -7.52 -1.37 -5.49
CA ASN A 27 -8.82 -1.37 -6.17
C ASN A 27 -9.10 -0.04 -6.88
N GLU A 28 -8.84 1.11 -6.24
CA GLU A 28 -8.97 2.43 -6.88
C GLU A 28 -8.05 2.58 -8.09
N LYS A 29 -6.83 2.03 -8.03
CA LYS A 29 -5.90 2.03 -9.15
C LYS A 29 -6.35 1.11 -10.29
N ASN A 30 -6.97 -0.02 -9.99
CA ASN A 30 -7.48 -0.95 -11.02
C ASN A 30 -8.63 -0.33 -11.81
N ASP A 31 -9.56 0.37 -11.14
CA ASP A 31 -10.66 1.08 -11.82
C ASP A 31 -10.14 2.19 -12.74
N ALA A 32 -9.07 2.89 -12.34
CA ALA A 32 -8.40 3.89 -13.18
C ALA A 32 -7.71 3.24 -14.40
N VAL A 33 -7.11 2.06 -14.24
CA VAL A 33 -6.45 1.32 -15.34
C VAL A 33 -7.48 0.82 -16.37
N GLU A 34 -8.62 0.28 -15.93
CA GLU A 34 -9.69 -0.16 -16.84
C GLU A 34 -10.27 1.01 -17.66
N ASN A 35 -10.45 2.18 -17.03
CA ASN A 35 -10.88 3.39 -17.75
C ASN A 35 -9.86 3.84 -18.80
N LEU A 36 -8.56 3.80 -18.49
CA LEU A 36 -7.49 4.15 -19.44
C LEU A 36 -7.40 3.14 -20.59
N LYS A 37 -7.64 1.85 -20.36
CA LYS A 37 -7.69 0.83 -21.43
C LYS A 37 -8.78 1.16 -22.46
N GLY A 38 -9.99 1.48 -22.01
CA GLY A 38 -11.10 1.83 -22.90
C GLY A 38 -10.81 3.09 -23.73
N GLU A 39 -10.12 4.08 -23.15
CA GLU A 39 -9.70 5.29 -23.88
C GLU A 39 -8.63 5.01 -24.93
N ILE A 40 -7.66 4.14 -24.62
CA ILE A 40 -6.63 3.72 -25.57
C ILE A 40 -7.24 2.96 -26.76
N GLU A 41 -8.19 2.04 -26.51
CA GLU A 41 -8.87 1.28 -27.57
C GLU A 41 -9.65 2.21 -28.51
N TYR A 42 -10.37 3.18 -27.96
CA TYR A 42 -11.09 4.20 -28.74
C TYR A 42 -10.14 4.97 -29.68
N LEU A 43 -9.01 5.46 -29.17
CA LEU A 43 -8.05 6.24 -29.95
C LEU A 43 -7.38 5.41 -31.06
N GLN A 44 -7.11 4.12 -30.81
CA GLN A 44 -6.54 3.21 -31.81
C GLN A 44 -7.48 2.95 -32.98
N LEU A 45 -8.77 2.72 -32.69
CA LEU A 45 -9.78 2.53 -33.73
C LEU A 45 -9.90 3.79 -34.61
N ARG A 46 -9.90 4.98 -34.02
CA ARG A 46 -9.93 6.24 -34.78
C ARG A 46 -8.71 6.43 -35.67
N ALA A 47 -7.50 6.26 -35.12
CA ALA A 47 -6.26 6.37 -35.90
C ALA A 47 -6.25 5.37 -37.09
N THR A 48 -6.83 4.19 -36.88
CA THR A 48 -6.99 3.19 -37.94
C THR A 48 -7.98 3.67 -39.01
N ALA A 49 -9.14 4.20 -38.62
CA ALA A 49 -10.12 4.74 -39.56
C ALA A 49 -9.55 5.91 -40.40
N ASP A 50 -8.82 6.85 -39.77
CA ASP A 50 -8.13 7.95 -40.45
C ASP A 50 -7.16 7.43 -41.53
N SER A 51 -6.46 6.33 -41.25
CA SER A 51 -5.51 5.73 -42.20
C SER A 51 -6.17 5.19 -43.47
N TYR A 52 -7.41 4.68 -43.35
CA TYR A 52 -8.21 4.21 -44.47
C TYR A 52 -8.76 5.38 -45.31
N LEU A 53 -9.06 6.52 -44.69
CA LEU A 53 -9.44 7.74 -45.40
C LEU A 53 -8.34 8.25 -46.34
N ILE A 54 -7.08 8.19 -45.89
CA ILE A 54 -5.92 8.67 -46.65
C ILE A 54 -5.71 7.90 -47.96
N ILE A 55 -6.16 6.64 -48.02
CA ILE A 55 -6.01 5.75 -49.18
C ILE A 55 -7.33 5.57 -49.96
N ASP A 56 -8.30 6.45 -49.74
CA ASP A 56 -9.62 6.44 -50.40
C ASP A 56 -10.45 5.17 -50.12
N GLU A 57 -10.18 4.45 -49.03
CA GLU A 57 -10.96 3.28 -48.59
C GLU A 57 -12.08 3.68 -47.62
N TYR A 58 -13.04 4.44 -48.14
CA TYR A 58 -14.11 5.06 -47.35
C TYR A 58 -15.01 4.08 -46.60
N ASP A 59 -15.29 2.90 -47.18
CA ASP A 59 -16.19 1.92 -46.56
C ASP A 59 -15.52 1.21 -45.36
N SER A 60 -14.21 0.94 -45.47
CA SER A 60 -13.38 0.44 -44.38
C SER A 60 -13.31 1.46 -43.23
N ALA A 61 -13.08 2.74 -43.56
CA ALA A 61 -13.02 3.82 -42.57
C ALA A 61 -14.35 3.99 -41.81
N LEU A 62 -15.49 4.00 -42.52
CA LEU A 62 -16.82 4.13 -41.91
C LEU A 62 -17.13 3.01 -40.93
N THR A 63 -16.77 1.77 -41.28
CA THR A 63 -17.00 0.61 -40.42
C THR A 63 -16.22 0.73 -39.10
N ILE A 64 -15.00 1.24 -39.16
CA ILE A 64 -14.13 1.36 -37.99
C ILE A 64 -14.53 2.54 -37.09
N TYR A 65 -14.94 3.68 -37.66
CA TYR A 65 -15.51 4.78 -36.86
C TYR A 65 -16.78 4.34 -36.12
N ALA A 66 -17.69 3.62 -36.78
CA ALA A 66 -18.91 3.12 -36.14
C ALA A 66 -18.59 2.22 -34.93
N LYS A 67 -17.51 1.43 -35.03
CA LYS A 67 -17.00 0.63 -33.90
C LYS A 67 -16.44 1.50 -32.77
N ALA A 68 -15.65 2.52 -33.09
CA ALA A 68 -15.11 3.45 -32.10
C ALA A 68 -16.21 4.21 -31.35
N ASP A 69 -17.23 4.69 -32.08
CA ASP A 69 -18.33 5.47 -31.51
C ASP A 69 -19.19 4.64 -30.54
N SER A 70 -19.29 3.32 -30.75
CA SER A 70 -20.01 2.42 -29.83
C SER A 70 -19.33 2.26 -28.46
N LEU A 71 -18.03 2.57 -28.34
CA LEU A 71 -17.26 2.42 -27.10
C LEU A 71 -17.33 3.63 -26.16
N LYS A 72 -17.72 4.81 -26.65
CA LYS A 72 -17.91 6.03 -25.83
C LYS A 72 -19.14 6.84 -26.30
N PRO A 73 -20.36 6.36 -26.00
CA PRO A 73 -21.60 6.99 -26.47
C PRO A 73 -21.86 8.38 -25.84
N GLU A 74 -21.24 8.70 -24.70
CA GLU A 74 -21.40 9.98 -23.98
C GLU A 74 -20.56 11.16 -24.53
N LEU A 75 -19.65 10.93 -25.48
CA LEU A 75 -18.88 12.01 -26.12
C LEU A 75 -19.65 12.61 -27.30
N GLU A 76 -20.73 13.36 -27.03
CA GLU A 76 -21.61 14.00 -28.03
C GLU A 76 -20.85 14.84 -29.09
N MET A 77 -19.65 15.33 -28.77
CA MET A 77 -18.84 16.18 -29.66
C MET A 77 -18.25 15.45 -30.88
N PHE A 78 -18.45 14.13 -31.02
CA PHE A 78 -17.80 13.31 -32.06
C PHE A 78 -18.74 12.46 -32.94
N LEU A 79 -20.07 12.55 -32.78
CA LEU A 79 -21.07 11.95 -33.70
C LEU A 79 -21.07 12.57 -35.13
N TYR A 80 -20.13 13.47 -35.42
CA TYR A 80 -20.09 14.33 -36.61
C TYR A 80 -19.36 13.69 -37.82
N ASP A 81 -18.45 12.73 -37.60
CA ASP A 81 -17.49 12.32 -38.63
C ASP A 81 -18.06 11.31 -39.65
N SER A 82 -18.86 10.32 -39.22
CA SER A 82 -19.44 9.30 -40.11
C SER A 82 -20.54 9.86 -41.03
N THR A 83 -21.31 10.82 -40.54
CA THR A 83 -22.36 11.52 -41.29
C THR A 83 -21.79 12.51 -42.31
N LEU A 84 -20.76 13.28 -41.94
CA LEU A 84 -20.07 14.22 -42.84
C LEU A 84 -19.32 13.49 -43.97
N LEU A 85 -18.70 12.34 -43.67
CA LEU A 85 -18.00 11.52 -44.66
C LEU A 85 -18.95 10.90 -45.69
N ALA A 86 -20.12 10.41 -45.25
CA ALA A 86 -21.18 9.94 -46.14
C ALA A 86 -21.69 11.07 -47.06
N GLN A 87 -21.76 12.30 -46.56
CA GLN A 87 -22.15 13.48 -47.32
C GLN A 87 -21.11 13.86 -48.40
N LYS A 88 -19.81 13.90 -48.05
CA LYS A 88 -18.71 14.21 -48.98
C LYS A 88 -18.52 13.18 -50.09
N LYS A 89 -18.78 11.88 -49.84
CA LYS A 89 -18.71 10.80 -50.86
C LYS A 89 -19.69 11.04 -52.02
N SER A 90 -20.76 11.81 -51.80
CA SER A 90 -21.78 12.08 -52.83
C SER A 90 -21.40 13.20 -53.82
N GLU A 91 -20.47 14.09 -53.48
CA GLU A 91 -20.21 15.33 -54.24
C GLU A 91 -19.03 15.26 -55.24
N HIS A 92 -18.15 14.25 -55.17
CA HIS A 92 -16.90 14.24 -55.95
C HIS A 92 -16.90 13.26 -57.14
N LYS A 93 -17.54 13.66 -58.25
CA LYS A 93 -17.35 13.07 -59.60
C LYS A 93 -16.84 14.11 -60.61
N LYS A 94 -15.56 14.52 -60.52
CA LYS A 94 -14.79 15.13 -61.64
C LYS A 94 -13.31 14.78 -61.51
N PRO A 95 -12.57 14.54 -62.62
CA PRO A 95 -11.18 14.09 -62.54
C PRO A 95 -10.25 15.27 -62.23
N VAL A 96 -9.38 15.07 -61.24
CA VAL A 96 -8.36 16.05 -60.79
C VAL A 96 -7.02 15.72 -61.45
N VAL A 97 -6.37 16.73 -62.04
CA VAL A 97 -4.99 16.61 -62.55
C VAL A 97 -4.02 16.75 -61.36
N ILE A 98 -3.29 15.67 -61.05
CA ILE A 98 -2.42 15.58 -59.86
C ILE A 98 -0.99 16.01 -60.22
N ASN A 99 -0.44 16.96 -59.44
CA ASN A 99 0.97 17.36 -59.52
C ASN A 99 1.86 16.28 -58.86
N THR A 100 2.63 15.56 -59.67
CA THR A 100 3.33 14.31 -59.31
C THR A 100 4.41 14.47 -58.24
N VAL A 101 5.10 15.60 -58.18
CA VAL A 101 6.14 15.88 -57.14
C VAL A 101 5.52 15.99 -55.74
N LYS A 102 4.30 16.54 -55.65
CA LYS A 102 3.57 16.63 -54.38
C LYS A 102 3.09 15.24 -53.94
N LEU A 103 2.74 14.36 -54.88
CA LEU A 103 2.29 13.00 -54.61
C LEU A 103 3.40 12.10 -54.05
N ASP A 104 4.62 12.19 -54.58
CA ASP A 104 5.74 11.36 -54.13
C ASP A 104 6.21 11.74 -52.72
N ASN A 105 6.23 13.04 -52.39
CA ASN A 105 6.50 13.51 -51.02
C ASN A 105 5.44 13.00 -50.03
N THR A 106 4.16 13.04 -50.41
CA THR A 106 3.07 12.52 -49.58
C THR A 106 3.19 11.00 -49.38
N LYS A 107 3.57 10.22 -50.40
CA LYS A 107 3.82 8.77 -50.26
C LYS A 107 4.97 8.45 -49.30
N GLY A 108 6.05 9.23 -49.33
CA GLY A 108 7.17 9.09 -48.39
C GLY A 108 6.76 9.36 -46.94
N LEU A 109 5.95 10.39 -46.71
CA LEU A 109 5.34 10.69 -45.41
C LEU A 109 4.39 9.58 -44.94
N VAL A 110 3.50 9.09 -45.82
CA VAL A 110 2.59 7.98 -45.52
C VAL A 110 3.36 6.71 -45.14
N THR A 111 4.46 6.42 -45.82
CA THR A 111 5.29 5.25 -45.51
C THR A 111 5.93 5.38 -44.12
N LYS A 112 6.50 6.54 -43.78
CA LYS A 112 7.03 6.81 -42.43
C LYS A 112 5.96 6.71 -41.35
N LEU A 113 4.78 7.28 -41.59
CA LEU A 113 3.65 7.19 -40.67
C LEU A 113 3.16 5.75 -40.48
N LYS A 114 3.09 4.95 -41.56
CA LYS A 114 2.75 3.51 -41.48
C LYS A 114 3.76 2.73 -40.65
N THR A 115 5.06 2.95 -40.85
CA THR A 115 6.10 2.31 -40.03
C THR A 115 6.00 2.72 -38.56
N GLN A 116 5.78 4.01 -38.28
CA GLN A 116 5.60 4.50 -36.92
C GLN A 116 4.35 3.90 -36.25
N ASN A 117 3.23 3.78 -36.98
CA ASN A 117 2.00 3.17 -36.49
C ASN A 117 2.19 1.66 -36.19
N ASN A 118 2.91 0.94 -37.04
CA ASN A 118 3.25 -0.47 -36.80
C ASN A 118 4.12 -0.66 -35.54
N ASN A 119 5.11 0.22 -35.34
CA ASN A 119 5.96 0.19 -34.13
C ASN A 119 5.16 0.52 -32.86
N GLN A 120 4.20 1.45 -32.95
CA GLN A 120 3.29 1.74 -31.84
C GLN A 120 2.39 0.53 -31.53
N LYS A 121 1.87 -0.13 -32.56
CA LYS A 121 1.06 -1.34 -32.40
C LYS A 121 1.82 -2.47 -31.71
N SER A 122 3.08 -2.73 -32.10
CA SER A 122 3.90 -3.74 -31.41
C SER A 122 4.16 -3.38 -29.95
N THR A 123 4.35 -2.08 -29.64
CA THR A 123 4.52 -1.60 -28.26
C THR A 123 3.25 -1.82 -27.42
N ILE A 124 2.07 -1.60 -28.00
CA ILE A 124 0.78 -1.83 -27.34
C ILE A 124 0.58 -3.32 -27.03
N GLU A 125 0.90 -4.22 -27.97
CA GLU A 125 0.80 -5.67 -27.76
C GLU A 125 1.72 -6.14 -26.62
N GLU A 126 2.94 -5.60 -26.53
CA GLU A 126 3.86 -5.86 -25.43
C GLU A 126 3.32 -5.35 -24.08
N LEU A 127 2.79 -4.12 -24.05
CA LEU A 127 2.17 -3.55 -22.84
C LEU A 127 0.95 -4.36 -22.38
N SER A 128 0.12 -4.84 -23.30
CA SER A 128 -1.02 -5.70 -22.97
C SER A 128 -0.57 -7.02 -22.34
N THR A 129 0.46 -7.65 -22.91
CA THR A 129 1.04 -8.90 -22.38
C THR A 129 1.61 -8.70 -20.97
N ASN A 130 2.29 -7.58 -20.75
CA ASN A 130 2.81 -7.21 -19.43
C ASN A 130 1.66 -6.98 -18.42
N LEU A 131 0.57 -6.36 -18.86
CA LEU A 131 -0.59 -6.09 -18.02
C LEU A 131 -1.31 -7.38 -17.58
N ASP A 132 -1.46 -8.34 -18.49
CA ASP A 132 -2.03 -9.67 -18.17
C ASP A 132 -1.16 -10.43 -17.16
N SER A 133 0.16 -10.34 -17.33
CA SER A 133 1.14 -10.94 -16.42
C SER A 133 1.06 -10.31 -15.02
N LEU A 134 0.95 -8.98 -14.93
CA LEU A 134 0.78 -8.26 -13.67
C LEU A 134 -0.56 -8.56 -13.01
N SER A 135 -1.64 -8.67 -13.78
CA SER A 135 -2.96 -9.07 -13.27
C SER A 135 -2.92 -10.45 -12.63
N SER A 136 -2.28 -11.41 -13.31
CA SER A 136 -2.10 -12.77 -12.80
C SER A 136 -1.29 -12.80 -11.51
N ALA A 137 -0.21 -12.00 -11.43
CA ALA A 137 0.59 -11.86 -10.22
C ALA A 137 -0.23 -11.26 -9.06
N LEU A 138 -1.06 -10.25 -9.34
CA LEU A 138 -1.93 -9.63 -8.34
C LEU A 138 -2.97 -10.62 -7.79
N ASP A 139 -3.54 -11.47 -8.64
CA ASP A 139 -4.48 -12.50 -8.19
C ASP A 139 -3.81 -13.56 -7.30
N GLY A 140 -2.55 -13.91 -7.59
CA GLY A 140 -1.73 -14.74 -6.71
C GLY A 140 -1.52 -14.11 -5.33
N GLU A 141 -1.21 -12.82 -5.27
CA GLU A 141 -1.06 -12.08 -4.01
C GLU A 141 -2.38 -11.98 -3.22
N LYS A 142 -3.51 -11.78 -3.89
CA LYS A 142 -4.84 -11.81 -3.25
C LYS A 142 -5.14 -13.18 -2.62
N ALA A 143 -4.79 -14.27 -3.32
CA ALA A 143 -4.98 -15.62 -2.79
C ALA A 143 -4.10 -15.86 -1.55
N ASN A 144 -2.83 -15.45 -1.60
CA ASN A 144 -1.90 -15.52 -0.46
C ASN A 144 -2.43 -14.74 0.74
N LEU A 145 -2.94 -13.54 0.51
CA LEU A 145 -3.57 -12.74 1.55
C LEU A 145 -4.80 -13.43 2.15
N ASN A 146 -5.69 -13.96 1.32
CA ASN A 146 -6.88 -14.65 1.82
C ASN A 146 -6.50 -15.83 2.71
N TYR A 147 -5.50 -16.63 2.29
CA TYR A 147 -4.95 -17.70 3.10
C TYR A 147 -4.40 -17.21 4.44
N ALA A 148 -3.61 -16.12 4.42
CA ALA A 148 -3.08 -15.51 5.63
C ALA A 148 -4.21 -15.07 6.56
N ASN A 149 -5.25 -14.41 6.06
CA ASN A 149 -6.40 -13.96 6.85
C ASN A 149 -7.11 -15.12 7.54
N THR A 150 -7.42 -16.19 6.79
CA THR A 150 -8.02 -17.39 7.37
C THR A 150 -7.14 -17.98 8.46
N HIS A 151 -5.82 -18.02 8.26
CA HIS A 151 -4.90 -18.51 9.27
C HIS A 151 -4.90 -17.66 10.54
N VAL A 152 -5.00 -16.33 10.42
CA VAL A 152 -5.10 -15.43 11.57
C VAL A 152 -6.39 -15.66 12.37
N GLU A 153 -7.53 -15.79 11.70
CA GLU A 153 -8.81 -16.05 12.37
C GLU A 153 -8.77 -17.36 13.16
N ASN A 154 -8.14 -18.40 12.61
CA ASN A 154 -7.94 -19.65 13.33
C ASN A 154 -7.06 -19.46 14.57
N LEU A 155 -5.93 -18.75 14.46
CA LEU A 155 -5.05 -18.46 15.59
C LEU A 155 -5.74 -17.61 16.68
N ARG A 156 -6.65 -16.69 16.29
CA ARG A 156 -7.46 -15.90 17.23
C ARG A 156 -8.40 -16.80 18.03
N ALA A 157 -9.09 -17.72 17.36
CA ALA A 157 -9.97 -18.68 18.01
C ALA A 157 -9.18 -19.57 18.99
N GLU A 158 -8.01 -20.08 18.57
CA GLU A 158 -7.12 -20.86 19.44
C GLU A 158 -6.64 -20.07 20.65
N LEU A 159 -6.29 -18.78 20.47
CA LEU A 159 -5.88 -17.89 21.55
C LEU A 159 -7.00 -17.63 22.55
N ASP A 160 -8.23 -17.43 22.08
CA ASP A 160 -9.39 -17.19 22.96
C ASP A 160 -9.64 -18.41 23.85
N VAL A 161 -9.61 -19.61 23.29
CA VAL A 161 -9.70 -20.87 24.04
C VAL A 161 -8.56 -21.00 25.06
N ALA A 162 -7.33 -20.67 24.67
CA ALA A 162 -6.18 -20.71 25.57
C ALA A 162 -6.28 -19.68 26.71
N LEU A 163 -6.82 -18.49 26.44
CA LEU A 163 -7.05 -17.45 27.45
C LEU A 163 -8.18 -17.83 28.41
N GLN A 164 -9.24 -18.50 27.95
CA GLN A 164 -10.27 -19.04 28.86
C GLN A 164 -9.70 -20.09 29.82
N ALA A 165 -8.69 -20.86 29.38
CA ALA A 165 -8.00 -21.84 30.22
C ALA A 165 -7.03 -21.23 31.25
N TYR A 166 -6.54 -20.01 31.02
CA TYR A 166 -5.66 -19.28 31.94
C TYR A 166 -6.40 -18.09 32.53
N GLN A 167 -6.83 -18.17 33.80
CA GLN A 167 -7.52 -17.07 34.50
C GLN A 167 -6.73 -15.75 34.39
N TYR A 168 -7.12 -14.90 33.44
CA TYR A 168 -6.64 -13.53 33.32
C TYR A 168 -7.64 -12.60 34.02
N THR A 169 -7.15 -11.46 34.48
CA THR A 169 -8.00 -10.40 35.05
C THR A 169 -7.99 -9.21 34.12
N THR A 170 -9.15 -8.57 33.97
CA THR A 170 -9.28 -7.32 33.21
C THR A 170 -9.37 -6.14 34.17
N PHE A 171 -8.66 -5.05 33.87
CA PHE A 171 -8.79 -3.77 34.54
C PHE A 171 -8.39 -2.62 33.59
N PHE A 172 -8.64 -1.38 33.99
CA PHE A 172 -8.22 -0.19 33.25
C PHE A 172 -7.03 0.48 33.94
N ASN A 173 -6.11 1.04 33.16
CA ASN A 173 -5.05 1.90 33.67
C ASN A 173 -5.51 3.38 33.75
N ILE A 174 -4.65 4.28 34.19
CA ILE A 174 -4.94 5.71 34.34
C ILE A 174 -5.27 6.42 33.03
N ASP A 175 -4.81 5.87 31.90
CA ASP A 175 -5.08 6.38 30.55
C ASP A 175 -6.33 5.73 29.91
N ASP A 176 -7.20 5.12 30.72
CA ASP A 176 -8.44 4.43 30.30
C ASP A 176 -8.20 3.30 29.27
N VAL A 177 -7.03 2.66 29.32
CA VAL A 177 -6.68 1.52 28.48
C VAL A 177 -7.11 0.24 29.17
N GLU A 178 -7.92 -0.57 28.49
CA GLU A 178 -8.24 -1.93 28.95
C GLU A 178 -6.98 -2.81 28.92
N ILE A 179 -6.71 -3.46 30.06
CA ILE A 179 -5.56 -4.34 30.29
C ILE A 179 -6.07 -5.75 30.57
N LYS A 180 -5.65 -6.73 29.76
CA LYS A 180 -5.83 -8.16 30.03
C LYS A 180 -4.56 -8.69 30.69
N TYR A 181 -4.61 -8.95 31.99
CA TYR A 181 -3.44 -9.20 32.83
C TYR A 181 -3.37 -10.63 33.36
N ILE A 182 -2.16 -11.19 33.33
CA ILE A 182 -1.81 -12.46 33.96
C ILE A 182 -0.62 -12.21 34.89
N GLY A 183 -0.86 -12.32 36.19
CA GLY A 183 0.18 -12.16 37.20
C GLY A 183 -0.40 -12.02 38.59
N ARG A 184 0.42 -11.54 39.53
CA ARG A 184 0.03 -11.42 40.93
C ARG A 184 -0.93 -10.24 41.14
N MET A 185 -2.07 -10.53 41.78
CA MET A 185 -3.04 -9.54 42.22
C MET A 185 -2.96 -9.36 43.75
N VAL A 186 -3.03 -8.12 44.23
CA VAL A 186 -3.14 -7.79 45.66
C VAL A 186 -4.22 -6.72 45.82
N ASN A 187 -5.24 -6.99 46.63
CA ASN A 187 -6.38 -6.09 46.85
C ASN A 187 -7.05 -5.61 45.55
N GLY A 188 -7.24 -6.53 44.60
CA GLY A 188 -7.85 -6.22 43.30
C GLY A 188 -6.96 -5.43 42.34
N LYS A 189 -5.68 -5.19 42.66
CA LYS A 189 -4.74 -4.48 41.79
C LYS A 189 -3.53 -5.33 41.40
N ALA A 190 -3.03 -5.15 40.19
CA ALA A 190 -1.81 -5.79 39.71
C ALA A 190 -0.60 -5.34 40.54
N LYS A 191 0.21 -6.30 40.99
CA LYS A 191 1.40 -6.04 41.82
C LYS A 191 2.48 -7.09 41.62
N GLY A 192 3.70 -6.63 41.35
CA GLY A 192 4.85 -7.50 41.08
C GLY A 192 4.91 -7.92 39.61
N TYR A 193 5.64 -8.97 39.30
CA TYR A 193 5.86 -9.37 37.91
C TYR A 193 4.59 -9.94 37.25
N GLY A 194 4.34 -9.56 36.01
CA GLY A 194 3.23 -10.10 35.22
C GLY A 194 3.30 -9.72 33.74
N TYR A 195 2.35 -10.27 33.00
CA TYR A 195 2.20 -10.12 31.56
C TYR A 195 0.87 -9.46 31.28
N ALA A 196 0.83 -8.51 30.33
CA ALA A 196 -0.42 -7.92 29.91
C ALA A 196 -0.51 -7.61 28.43
N ILE A 197 -1.75 -7.64 27.94
CA ILE A 197 -2.16 -7.13 26.65
C ILE A 197 -2.84 -5.79 26.90
N LEU A 198 -2.37 -4.74 26.22
CA LEU A 198 -2.98 -3.41 26.25
C LEU A 198 -3.82 -3.24 25.00
N ASP A 199 -5.12 -2.95 25.14
CA ASP A 199 -6.04 -2.92 24.01
C ASP A 199 -5.49 -2.07 22.85
N ARG A 200 -5.24 -2.73 21.71
CA ARG A 200 -4.70 -2.18 20.46
C ARG A 200 -3.37 -1.39 20.54
N LYS A 201 -2.74 -1.24 21.72
CA LYS A 201 -1.50 -0.46 21.89
C LYS A 201 -0.23 -1.31 21.84
N GLY A 202 -0.28 -2.51 22.43
CA GLY A 202 0.90 -3.36 22.54
C GLY A 202 0.79 -4.42 23.63
N PHE A 203 1.93 -4.91 24.08
CA PHE A 203 2.00 -5.81 25.21
C PHE A 203 3.20 -5.52 26.10
N TYR A 204 3.05 -5.91 27.35
CA TYR A 204 4.02 -5.63 28.38
C TYR A 204 4.33 -6.88 29.18
N GLU A 205 5.62 -7.05 29.47
CA GLU A 205 6.12 -8.02 30.42
C GLU A 205 7.06 -7.29 31.38
N GLY A 206 6.72 -7.30 32.67
CA GLY A 206 7.53 -6.59 33.66
C GLY A 206 6.84 -6.45 34.99
N GLU A 207 7.31 -5.52 35.79
CA GLU A 207 6.78 -5.25 37.11
C GLU A 207 5.53 -4.36 37.05
N TRP A 208 4.60 -4.62 37.95
CA TRP A 208 3.33 -3.91 38.06
C TRP A 208 3.18 -3.32 39.45
N ARG A 209 2.56 -2.16 39.52
CA ARG A 209 2.16 -1.54 40.78
C ARG A 209 0.86 -0.77 40.59
N ASN A 210 -0.19 -1.20 41.31
CA ASN A 210 -1.47 -0.52 41.33
C ASN A 210 -2.10 -0.37 39.93
N ASN A 211 -2.10 -1.43 39.12
CA ASN A 211 -2.60 -1.47 37.73
C ASN A 211 -1.77 -0.67 36.70
N GLU A 212 -0.62 -0.15 37.11
CA GLU A 212 0.32 0.52 36.20
C GLU A 212 1.60 -0.29 35.99
N MET A 213 2.17 -0.16 34.80
CA MET A 213 3.54 -0.60 34.50
C MET A 213 4.51 0.17 35.40
N HIS A 214 5.41 -0.55 36.06
CA HIS A 214 6.34 0.02 37.03
C HIS A 214 7.65 -0.78 37.04
N GLY A 215 8.71 -0.22 37.63
CA GLY A 215 9.98 -0.92 37.77
C GLY A 215 10.56 -1.35 36.41
N THR A 216 11.15 -2.52 36.32
CA THR A 216 11.77 -3.00 35.07
C THR A 216 10.78 -3.76 34.20
N GLY A 217 10.83 -3.52 32.89
CA GLY A 217 9.98 -4.26 31.95
C GLY A 217 10.40 -4.15 30.50
N ILE A 218 9.64 -4.85 29.66
CA ILE A 218 9.72 -4.79 28.21
C ILE A 218 8.34 -4.47 27.67
N TYR A 219 8.23 -3.36 26.94
CA TYR A 219 7.02 -2.98 26.22
C TYR A 219 7.24 -3.17 24.73
N HIS A 220 6.35 -3.91 24.09
CA HIS A 220 6.35 -4.11 22.65
C HIS A 220 5.16 -3.37 22.05
N TRP A 221 5.45 -2.42 21.16
CA TRP A 221 4.42 -1.69 20.45
C TRP A 221 3.89 -2.51 19.28
N MET A 222 2.62 -2.25 18.95
CA MET A 222 2.02 -2.69 17.71
C MET A 222 2.62 -1.97 16.49
N ASN A 223 3.85 -1.47 16.45
CA ASN A 223 4.50 -1.06 15.20
C ASN A 223 5.77 -1.86 14.91
N GLY A 224 6.11 -2.82 15.79
CA GLY A 224 7.33 -3.62 15.76
C GLY A 224 8.46 -3.04 16.60
N ASP A 225 8.34 -1.81 17.10
CA ASP A 225 9.29 -1.25 18.05
C ASP A 225 9.13 -1.91 19.41
N TYR A 226 10.19 -1.91 20.21
CA TYR A 226 10.10 -2.32 21.61
C TYR A 226 11.07 -1.56 22.50
N TYR A 227 10.72 -1.43 23.76
CA TYR A 227 11.52 -0.77 24.78
C TYR A 227 11.79 -1.74 25.91
N LYS A 228 13.04 -1.76 26.37
CA LYS A 228 13.47 -2.48 27.55
C LYS A 228 14.14 -1.51 28.52
N GLY A 229 13.57 -1.31 29.69
CA GLY A 229 14.08 -0.36 30.66
C GLY A 229 13.12 -0.14 31.82
N ASP A 230 13.28 0.99 32.49
CA ASP A 230 12.50 1.34 33.67
C ASP A 230 11.17 2.01 33.31
N PHE A 231 10.17 1.76 34.14
CA PHE A 231 8.81 2.28 34.03
C PHE A 231 8.39 2.90 35.35
N ARG A 232 7.63 3.99 35.26
CA ARG A 232 6.97 4.63 36.39
C ARG A 232 5.58 5.10 35.96
N GLU A 233 4.55 4.51 36.57
CA GLU A 233 3.15 4.91 36.36
C GLU A 233 2.75 4.87 34.88
N GLY A 234 3.08 3.76 34.21
CA GLY A 234 2.75 3.56 32.80
C GLY A 234 3.72 4.23 31.82
N ARG A 235 4.68 5.03 32.28
CA ARG A 235 5.62 5.78 31.42
C ARG A 235 7.03 5.20 31.48
N ARG A 236 7.76 5.27 30.37
CA ARG A 236 9.21 5.02 30.34
C ARG A 236 9.91 6.11 31.13
N GLU A 237 10.83 5.67 31.98
CA GLU A 237 11.53 6.49 32.96
C GLU A 237 12.93 5.91 33.17
N GLY A 238 13.85 6.66 33.77
CA GLY A 238 15.14 6.12 34.19
C GLY A 238 15.98 5.65 33.00
N ASN A 239 16.54 4.45 33.05
CA ASN A 239 17.41 3.96 31.98
C ASN A 239 16.68 2.94 31.11
N GLY A 240 16.90 3.01 29.80
CA GLY A 240 16.34 2.02 28.90
C GLY A 240 16.89 2.06 27.48
N THR A 241 16.58 1.01 26.75
CA THR A 241 16.88 0.88 25.33
C THR A 241 15.59 0.78 24.55
N TYR A 242 15.39 1.71 23.61
CA TYR A 242 14.34 1.62 22.59
C TYR A 242 14.93 1.05 21.31
N TYR A 243 14.28 0.05 20.76
CA TYR A 243 14.66 -0.65 19.55
C TYR A 243 13.61 -0.35 18.49
N PHE A 244 14.07 0.21 17.38
CA PHE A 244 13.23 0.53 16.23
C PHE A 244 13.08 -0.72 15.35
N LYS A 245 11.91 -0.91 14.74
CA LYS A 245 11.66 -1.98 13.77
C LYS A 245 12.65 -1.98 12.60
N SER A 246 13.15 -0.80 12.22
CA SER A 246 14.17 -0.61 11.18
C SER A 246 15.56 -1.10 11.58
N GLY A 247 15.79 -1.41 12.86
CA GLY A 247 17.00 -2.02 13.39
C GLY A 247 17.89 -1.07 14.19
N GLU A 248 17.67 0.24 14.13
CA GLU A 248 18.32 1.21 15.00
C GLU A 248 17.90 1.00 16.47
N LYS A 249 18.69 1.56 17.38
CA LYS A 249 18.34 1.63 18.80
C LYS A 249 18.81 2.92 19.45
N TYR A 250 18.04 3.38 20.42
CA TYR A 250 18.46 4.41 21.37
C TYR A 250 18.74 3.75 22.72
N VAL A 251 19.91 4.00 23.30
CA VAL A 251 20.31 3.56 24.64
C VAL A 251 20.56 4.80 25.49
N GLY A 252 19.81 5.01 26.56
CA GLY A 252 20.01 6.19 27.40
C GLY A 252 18.96 6.40 28.46
N GLU A 253 18.95 7.62 28.98
CA GLU A 253 18.00 8.08 29.99
C GLU A 253 16.64 8.46 29.36
N TRP A 254 15.58 8.30 30.15
CA TRP A 254 14.19 8.51 29.77
C TRP A 254 13.48 9.27 30.88
N GLU A 255 12.63 10.21 30.48
CA GLU A 255 11.77 10.96 31.39
C GLU A 255 10.41 11.16 30.72
N ASN A 256 9.32 10.78 31.41
CA ASN A 256 7.95 10.95 30.92
C ASN A 256 7.74 10.49 29.45
N ASN A 257 8.22 9.28 29.11
CA ASN A 257 8.17 8.72 27.75
C ASN A 257 9.08 9.35 26.69
N LEU A 258 9.88 10.37 27.03
CA LEU A 258 10.78 11.06 26.10
C LEU A 258 12.24 10.68 26.40
N ARG A 259 13.08 10.66 25.37
CA ARG A 259 14.54 10.56 25.55
C ARG A 259 15.03 11.80 26.28
N HIS A 260 15.79 11.59 27.34
CA HIS A 260 16.32 12.64 28.19
C HIS A 260 17.76 12.29 28.59
N GLY A 261 18.49 13.22 29.23
CA GLY A 261 19.78 12.95 29.86
C GLY A 261 20.82 12.41 28.87
N LYS A 262 21.73 11.54 29.32
CA LYS A 262 22.75 10.96 28.45
C LYS A 262 22.17 9.81 27.62
N GLY A 263 22.50 9.79 26.33
CA GLY A 263 22.12 8.67 25.48
C GLY A 263 22.81 8.61 24.12
N GLU A 264 22.73 7.43 23.52
CA GLU A 264 23.35 7.08 22.25
C GLU A 264 22.31 6.55 21.26
N MET A 265 22.33 7.09 20.04
CA MET A 265 21.59 6.55 18.90
C MET A 265 22.54 5.68 18.08
N ILE A 266 22.18 4.43 17.82
CA ILE A 266 23.02 3.41 17.20
C ILE A 266 22.26 2.84 15.99
N ASP A 267 22.93 2.73 14.84
CA ASP A 267 22.32 2.16 13.64
C ASP A 267 22.18 0.63 13.70
N SER A 268 21.53 0.04 12.70
CA SER A 268 21.31 -1.41 12.59
C SER A 268 22.61 -2.23 12.46
N LYS A 269 23.74 -1.58 12.16
CA LYS A 269 25.07 -2.20 12.05
C LYS A 269 25.92 -1.97 13.31
N GLY A 270 25.39 -1.30 14.33
CA GLY A 270 26.08 -1.03 15.58
C GLY A 270 26.93 0.25 15.58
N LYS A 271 26.87 1.09 14.54
CA LYS A 271 27.58 2.36 14.51
C LYS A 271 26.83 3.41 15.34
N ILE A 272 27.55 4.08 16.25
CA ILE A 272 27.02 5.22 16.99
C ILE A 272 26.82 6.39 16.03
N LEU A 273 25.57 6.80 15.85
CA LEU A 273 25.16 7.95 15.02
C LEU A 273 25.22 9.25 15.82
N LEU A 274 24.76 9.23 17.06
CA LEU A 274 24.73 10.36 17.97
C LEU A 274 25.09 9.87 19.38
N SER A 275 25.92 10.61 20.11
CA SER A 275 26.23 10.36 21.52
C SER A 275 26.31 11.70 22.24
N GLY A 276 25.57 11.87 23.33
CA GLY A 276 25.48 13.15 24.05
C GLY A 276 24.21 13.30 24.88
N ASN A 277 23.85 14.56 25.18
CA ASN A 277 22.68 14.88 25.99
C ASN A 277 21.42 15.02 25.13
N TRP A 278 20.29 14.58 25.66
CA TRP A 278 18.96 14.65 25.08
C TRP A 278 18.03 15.43 26.01
N GLU A 279 17.14 16.23 25.43
CA GLU A 279 16.11 16.96 26.17
C GLU A 279 14.82 16.89 25.34
N GLU A 280 13.78 16.28 25.90
CA GLU A 280 12.47 16.12 25.24
C GLU A 280 12.59 15.58 23.80
N ASP A 281 13.26 14.44 23.63
CA ASP A 281 13.54 13.79 22.35
C ASP A 281 14.48 14.55 21.39
N LYS A 282 15.02 15.71 21.78
CA LYS A 282 15.94 16.50 20.96
C LYS A 282 17.38 16.29 21.40
N TYR A 283 18.23 15.86 20.47
CA TYR A 283 19.67 15.78 20.68
C TYR A 283 20.27 17.18 20.82
N LYS A 284 21.02 17.42 21.90
CA LYS A 284 21.76 18.66 22.15
C LYS A 284 23.21 18.45 21.78
N LYS A 285 23.59 18.98 20.62
CA LYS A 285 25.00 19.07 20.23
C LYS A 285 25.68 20.09 21.14
N LYS A 286 26.79 19.68 21.77
CA LYS A 286 27.68 20.61 22.48
C LYS A 286 28.20 21.69 21.55
#